data_AF-A0A158AJC8-F1
#
_entry.id   AF-A0A158AJC8-F1
#
_cell.length_a   1.000
_cell.length_b   1.000
_cell.length_c   1.000
_cell.angle_alpha   90.00
_cell.angle_beta   90.00
_cell.angle_gamma   90.00
#
_symmetry.space_group_name_H-M   'P 1'
#
loop_
_entity.id
_entity.type
_entity.pdbx_description
1 polymer ?
#
loop_
_entity_poly.entity_id
_entity_poly.type
_entity_poly.pdbx_seq_one_letter_code
_entity_poly.pdbx_strand_id
1 'polypeptide(L)'
;MQDGRPRGAACQHGEKALDDLDDLDGATQTTASGLIRLASVIAGLAREGELDTRFGAKLLRRLDKEARRVAKSAATAPDEAEQGALFGALGELDLALRQRDAASLVEANARLREKEDAPPKRRKSKKDDDSAKGDDALKDGDA
;
A
#
# COMPACT_ATOMS: atom_id res chain seq x y z
N MET A 1 27.03 44.95 2.90
CA MET A 1 26.20 44.26 3.91
C MET A 1 25.00 43.72 3.12
N GLN A 2 25.01 42.45 2.65
CA GLN A 2 24.59 41.25 3.40
C GLN A 2 23.24 41.52 4.07
N ASP A 3 22.08 41.10 3.56
CA ASP A 3 21.47 39.75 3.51
C ASP A 3 20.05 39.99 4.11
N GLY A 4 18.95 39.33 3.80
CA GLY A 4 18.65 38.20 2.96
C GLY A 4 17.12 38.09 2.89
N ARG A 5 16.61 37.53 1.79
CA ARG A 5 15.20 37.15 1.65
C ARG A 5 14.90 36.00 2.62
N PRO A 6 13.82 36.01 3.41
CA PRO A 6 13.38 34.79 4.06
C PRO A 6 12.75 33.88 3.01
N ARG A 7 13.48 32.78 2.71
CA ARG A 7 12.96 31.58 2.07
C ARG A 7 11.94 30.91 2.99
N GLY A 8 10.99 30.23 2.37
CA GLY A 8 9.79 29.68 3.01
C GLY A 8 10.02 28.77 4.22
N ALA A 9 8.99 28.75 5.06
CA ALA A 9 8.68 27.68 6.01
C ALA A 9 7.25 27.25 5.65
N ALA A 10 7.12 26.08 5.01
CA ALA A 10 6.81 24.82 5.68
C ALA A 10 5.29 24.68 5.89
N CYS A 11 4.66 23.93 4.98
CA CYS A 11 3.37 23.29 5.20
C CYS A 11 3.51 22.37 6.42
N GLN A 12 3.17 22.87 7.60
CA GLN A 12 3.02 22.08 8.81
C GLN A 12 1.61 22.33 9.30
N HIS A 13 0.75 21.32 9.18
CA HIS A 13 -0.39 21.00 10.05
C HIS A 13 -1.35 20.11 9.27
N GLY A 14 -1.09 18.81 9.33
CA GLY A 14 -1.98 17.79 8.78
C GLY A 14 -1.77 16.38 9.33
N GLU A 15 -0.91 16.18 10.33
CA GLU A 15 -0.74 14.89 11.01
C GLU A 15 -0.57 15.18 12.49
N LYS A 16 -1.67 15.20 13.25
CA LYS A 16 -1.71 15.11 14.73
C LYS A 16 -3.16 15.21 15.18
N ALA A 17 -3.92 14.11 15.04
CA ALA A 17 -5.23 13.98 15.69
C ALA A 17 -5.79 12.54 15.64
N LEU A 18 -4.96 11.50 15.77
CA LEU A 18 -5.48 10.13 15.90
C LEU A 18 -4.87 9.35 17.08
N ASP A 19 -4.02 9.96 17.89
CA ASP A 19 -3.45 9.31 19.09
C ASP A 19 -4.29 9.54 20.37
N ASP A 20 -5.26 10.46 20.38
CA ASP A 20 -6.05 10.82 21.58
C ASP A 20 -7.44 10.13 21.67
N LEU A 21 -7.64 9.01 20.97
CA LEU A 21 -8.84 8.15 21.13
C LEU A 21 -8.54 6.90 21.98
N ASP A 22 -7.44 6.92 22.74
CA ASP A 22 -6.89 5.80 23.51
C ASP A 22 -7.59 5.58 24.88
N ASP A 23 -8.60 6.39 25.22
CA ASP A 23 -9.36 6.36 26.49
C ASP A 23 -10.71 5.60 26.42
N LEU A 24 -10.99 4.86 25.35
CA LEU A 24 -12.19 3.99 25.27
C LEU A 24 -11.95 2.57 25.85
N ASP A 25 -10.90 2.37 26.64
CA ASP A 25 -10.43 1.05 27.10
C ASP A 25 -10.86 0.68 28.54
N GLY A 26 -12.02 1.17 28.98
CA GLY A 26 -12.51 0.87 30.34
C GLY A 26 -13.13 -0.52 30.52
N ALA A 27 -13.42 -1.26 29.43
CA ALA A 27 -14.39 -2.36 29.50
C ALA A 27 -13.95 -3.70 28.88
N THR A 28 -12.87 -3.76 28.11
CA THR A 28 -12.41 -5.02 27.49
C THR A 28 -11.11 -5.48 28.13
N GLN A 29 -11.15 -6.57 28.89
CA GLN A 29 -9.94 -7.17 29.45
C GLN A 29 -9.12 -7.80 28.32
N THR A 30 -8.12 -7.08 27.81
CA THR A 30 -7.16 -7.58 26.83
C THR A 30 -6.20 -8.57 27.51
N THR A 31 -6.08 -9.81 27.01
CA THR A 31 -5.17 -10.83 27.55
C THR A 31 -4.13 -11.24 26.52
N ALA A 32 -2.94 -11.68 26.96
CA ALA A 32 -1.87 -12.11 26.07
C ALA A 32 -2.33 -13.25 25.14
N SER A 33 -3.01 -14.27 25.67
CA SER A 33 -3.52 -15.39 24.88
C SER A 33 -4.57 -14.95 23.84
N GLY A 34 -5.40 -13.95 24.18
CA GLY A 34 -6.37 -13.37 23.23
C GLY A 34 -5.68 -12.66 22.08
N LEU A 35 -4.66 -11.85 22.39
CA LEU A 35 -3.85 -11.14 21.38
C LEU A 35 -3.07 -12.10 20.50
N ILE A 36 -2.48 -13.17 21.06
CA ILE A 36 -1.79 -14.22 20.30
C ILE A 36 -2.73 -14.84 19.27
N ARG A 37 -3.90 -15.32 19.72
CA ARG A 37 -4.88 -15.97 18.82
C ARG A 37 -5.35 -15.01 17.73
N LEU A 38 -5.64 -13.76 18.08
CA LEU A 38 -6.05 -12.74 17.14
C LEU A 38 -4.96 -12.48 16.08
N ALA A 39 -3.70 -12.30 16.51
CA ALA A 39 -2.57 -12.10 15.61
C ALA A 39 -2.40 -13.29 14.65
N SER A 40 -2.49 -14.53 15.13
CA SER A 40 -2.38 -15.73 14.29
C SER A 40 -3.49 -15.82 13.24
N VAL A 41 -4.74 -15.49 13.60
CA VAL A 41 -5.87 -15.47 12.64
C VAL A 41 -5.65 -14.43 11.55
N ILE A 42 -5.25 -13.21 11.93
CA ILE A 42 -4.98 -12.13 10.97
C ILE A 42 -3.80 -12.52 10.07
N ALA A 43 -2.76 -13.16 10.61
CA ALA A 43 -1.63 -13.65 9.82
C ALA A 43 -2.05 -14.72 8.79
N GLY A 44 -3.07 -15.52 9.09
CA GLY A 44 -3.72 -16.43 8.13
C GLY A 44 -4.38 -15.65 6.99
N LEU A 45 -5.25 -14.70 7.32
CA LEU A 45 -5.95 -13.86 6.34
C LEU A 45 -4.99 -13.06 5.44
N ALA A 46 -3.88 -12.57 6.01
CA ALA A 46 -2.85 -11.86 5.25
C ALA A 46 -2.16 -12.77 4.22
N ARG A 47 -1.91 -14.04 4.56
CA ARG A 47 -1.33 -15.03 3.65
C ARG A 47 -2.28 -15.42 2.52
N GLU A 48 -3.57 -15.52 2.83
CA GLU A 48 -4.62 -15.80 1.85
C GLU A 48 -4.87 -14.61 0.90
N GLY A 49 -4.40 -13.41 1.26
CA GLY A 49 -4.59 -12.20 0.47
C GLY A 49 -5.95 -11.55 0.63
N GLU A 50 -6.73 -12.00 1.62
CA GLU A 50 -8.05 -11.48 2.00
C GLU A 50 -7.98 -10.18 2.80
N LEU A 51 -6.76 -9.74 3.15
CA LEU A 51 -6.51 -8.57 3.98
C LEU A 51 -5.77 -7.49 3.19
N ASP A 52 -6.32 -6.26 3.19
CA ASP A 52 -5.63 -5.07 2.69
C ASP A 52 -4.37 -4.78 3.52
N THR A 53 -3.23 -4.60 2.85
CA THR A 53 -1.92 -4.47 3.52
C THR A 53 -1.80 -3.18 4.34
N ARG A 54 -2.50 -2.10 3.97
CA ARG A 54 -2.51 -0.83 4.72
C ARG A 54 -3.34 -0.96 5.98
N PHE A 55 -4.50 -1.63 5.87
CA PHE A 55 -5.33 -1.97 7.03
C PHE A 55 -4.56 -2.90 7.98
N GLY A 56 -3.89 -3.92 7.45
CA GLY A 56 -3.06 -4.83 8.22
C GLY A 56 -1.95 -4.13 8.99
N ALA A 57 -1.22 -3.21 8.35
CA ALA A 57 -0.19 -2.43 9.02
C ALA A 57 -0.75 -1.55 10.17
N LYS A 58 -1.94 -0.96 9.99
CA LYS A 58 -2.61 -0.21 11.07
C LYS A 58 -3.04 -1.12 12.22
N LEU A 59 -3.56 -2.30 11.90
CA LEU A 59 -3.99 -3.28 12.89
C LEU A 59 -2.80 -3.80 13.70
N LEU A 60 -1.68 -4.12 13.04
CA LEU A 60 -0.43 -4.51 13.70
C LEU A 60 0.05 -3.44 14.70
N ARG A 61 0.02 -2.15 14.32
CA ARG A 61 0.39 -1.05 15.24
C ARG A 61 -0.51 -0.99 16.47
N ARG A 62 -1.82 -1.25 16.31
CA ARG A 62 -2.75 -1.30 17.44
C ARG A 62 -2.47 -2.52 18.33
N LEU A 63 -2.24 -3.68 17.75
CA LEU A 63 -1.89 -4.89 18.50
C LEU A 63 -0.56 -4.75 19.26
N ASP A 64 0.43 -4.06 18.69
CA ASP A 64 1.69 -3.77 19.40
C ASP A 64 1.48 -2.84 20.60
N LYS A 65 0.63 -1.81 20.46
CA LYS A 65 0.23 -0.95 21.59
C LYS A 65 -0.45 -1.78 22.70
N GLU A 66 -1.40 -2.63 22.33
CA GLU A 66 -2.11 -3.50 23.28
C GLU A 66 -1.17 -4.53 23.93
N ALA A 67 -0.27 -5.15 23.17
CA ALA A 67 0.72 -6.08 23.70
C ALA A 67 1.63 -5.40 24.75
N ARG A 68 2.04 -4.16 24.49
CA ARG A 68 2.81 -3.36 25.46
C ARG A 68 1.98 -2.97 26.69
N ARG A 69 0.68 -2.72 26.55
CA ARG A 69 -0.22 -2.44 27.68
C ARG A 69 -0.36 -3.68 28.55
N VAL A 70 -0.63 -4.84 27.95
CA VAL A 70 -0.73 -6.14 28.65
C VAL A 70 0.58 -6.48 29.37
N ALA A 71 1.74 -6.31 28.72
CA ALA A 71 3.04 -6.57 29.33
C ALA A 71 3.37 -5.66 30.53
N LYS A 72 2.78 -4.46 30.60
CA LYS A 72 2.97 -3.50 31.70
C LYS A 72 1.90 -3.62 32.79
N SER A 73 0.83 -4.38 32.56
CA SER A 73 -0.27 -4.53 33.52
C SER A 73 0.16 -5.41 34.70
N ALA A 74 0.26 -4.84 35.89
CA ALA A 74 0.69 -5.57 37.10
C ALA A 74 -0.26 -6.68 37.54
N ALA A 75 -1.55 -6.61 37.16
CA ALA A 75 -2.57 -7.59 37.55
C ALA A 75 -2.61 -8.83 36.65
N THR A 76 -2.12 -8.72 35.41
CA THR A 76 -2.23 -9.74 34.36
C THR A 76 -0.97 -9.82 33.52
N ALA A 77 0.20 -9.53 34.12
CA ALA A 77 1.47 -9.55 33.42
C ALA A 77 1.73 -10.98 32.93
N PRO A 78 1.87 -11.19 31.61
CA PRO A 78 2.20 -12.49 31.05
C PRO A 78 3.59 -12.94 31.52
N ASP A 79 3.77 -14.25 31.68
CA ASP A 79 5.08 -14.82 31.96
C ASP A 79 6.05 -14.66 30.76
N GLU A 80 7.32 -15.00 30.93
CA GLU A 80 8.33 -14.83 29.87
C GLU A 80 8.01 -15.64 28.61
N ALA A 81 7.42 -16.83 28.76
CA ALA A 81 7.04 -17.69 27.64
C ALA A 81 5.84 -17.11 26.88
N GLU A 82 4.84 -16.59 27.60
CA GLU A 82 3.68 -15.90 27.04
C GLU A 82 4.06 -14.59 26.35
N GLN A 83 5.00 -13.83 26.92
CA GLN A 83 5.54 -12.63 26.28
C GLN A 83 6.28 -12.99 24.99
N GLY A 84 7.13 -14.01 25.02
CA GLY A 84 7.81 -14.53 23.83
C GLY A 84 6.83 -14.97 22.76
N ALA A 85 5.78 -15.70 23.13
CA ALA A 85 4.72 -16.14 22.22
C ALA A 85 3.92 -14.96 21.64
N LEU A 86 3.62 -13.95 22.44
CA LEU A 86 2.91 -12.73 22.02
C LEU A 86 3.70 -11.95 20.97
N PHE A 87 4.95 -11.61 21.26
CA PHE A 87 5.79 -10.88 20.31
C PHE A 87 6.17 -11.74 19.10
N GLY A 88 6.30 -13.06 19.28
CA GLY A 88 6.47 -14.02 18.19
C GLY A 88 5.28 -13.99 17.21
N ALA A 89 4.05 -14.08 17.72
CA ALA A 89 2.83 -14.02 16.90
C ALA A 89 2.68 -12.68 16.17
N LEU A 90 3.05 -11.56 16.79
CA LEU A 90 3.08 -10.25 16.13
C LEU A 90 4.16 -10.18 15.04
N GLY A 91 5.32 -10.80 15.26
CA GLY A 91 6.37 -10.93 14.25
C GLY A 91 5.94 -11.75 13.04
N GLU A 92 5.22 -12.84 13.26
CA GLU A 92 4.62 -13.65 12.18
C GLU A 92 3.59 -12.85 11.37
N LEU A 93 2.76 -12.07 12.04
CA LEU A 93 1.81 -11.17 11.38
C LEU A 93 2.53 -10.11 10.52
N ASP A 94 3.56 -9.45 11.05
CA ASP A 94 4.35 -8.47 10.28
C ASP A 94 4.99 -9.12 9.04
N LEU A 95 5.59 -10.31 9.21
CA LEU A 95 6.17 -11.05 8.09
C LEU A 95 5.13 -11.38 7.02
N ALA A 96 3.95 -11.87 7.41
CA ALA A 96 2.88 -12.20 6.49
C ALA A 96 2.40 -10.97 5.69
N LEU A 97 2.26 -9.82 6.35
CA LEU A 97 1.89 -8.56 5.69
C LEU A 97 2.92 -8.11 4.67
N ARG A 98 4.22 -8.16 5.02
CA ARG A 98 5.31 -7.79 4.10
C ARG A 98 5.40 -8.74 2.90
N GLN A 99 5.22 -10.04 3.13
CA GLN A 99 5.19 -11.02 2.05
C GLN A 99 4.02 -10.77 1.09
N ARG A 100 2.83 -10.44 1.63
CA ARG A 100 1.67 -10.13 0.80
C ARG A 100 1.89 -8.86 -0.02
N ASP A 101 2.45 -7.82 0.59
CA ASP A 101 2.77 -6.57 -0.09
C ASP A 101 3.78 -6.79 -1.23
N ALA A 102 4.85 -7.55 -0.95
CA ALA A 102 5.84 -7.94 -1.97
C ALA A 102 5.22 -8.75 -3.12
N ALA A 103 4.36 -9.73 -2.81
CA ALA A 103 3.66 -10.52 -3.82
C ALA A 103 2.77 -9.65 -4.72
N SER A 104 2.05 -8.68 -4.12
CA SER A 104 1.23 -7.73 -4.87
C SER A 104 2.07 -6.87 -5.82
N LEU A 105 3.24 -6.41 -5.39
CA LEU A 105 4.17 -5.66 -6.24
C LEU A 105 4.73 -6.51 -7.39
N VAL A 106 5.07 -7.77 -7.14
CA VAL A 106 5.55 -8.69 -8.19
C VAL A 106 4.47 -8.92 -9.24
N GLU A 107 3.22 -9.16 -8.81
CA GLU A 107 2.09 -9.35 -9.72
C GLU A 107 1.81 -8.08 -10.55
N ALA A 108 1.83 -6.91 -9.92
CA ALA A 108 1.68 -5.63 -10.62
C ALA A 108 2.78 -5.42 -11.66
N ASN A 109 4.04 -5.71 -11.31
CA ASN A 109 5.16 -5.61 -12.24
C ASN A 109 5.06 -6.59 -13.41
N ALA A 110 4.61 -7.83 -13.18
CA ALA A 110 4.39 -8.81 -14.25
C ALA A 110 3.35 -8.30 -15.26
N ARG A 111 2.22 -7.78 -14.76
CA ARG A 111 1.15 -7.18 -15.59
C ARG A 111 1.61 -5.95 -16.39
N LEU A 112 2.63 -5.22 -15.93
CA LEU A 112 3.19 -4.10 -16.68
C LEU A 112 4.02 -4.59 -17.86
N ARG A 113 4.86 -5.62 -17.67
CA ARG A 113 5.66 -6.22 -18.74
C ARG A 113 4.80 -6.82 -19.84
N GLU A 114 3.73 -7.55 -19.46
CA GLU A 114 2.77 -8.10 -20.43
C GLU A 114 2.11 -7.01 -21.30
N LYS A 115 1.93 -5.79 -20.77
CA LYS A 115 1.38 -4.66 -21.52
C LYS A 115 2.41 -3.98 -22.42
N GLU A 116 3.68 -4.00 -22.05
CA GLU A 116 4.78 -3.47 -22.88
C GLU A 116 5.13 -4.42 -24.03
N ASP A 117 5.08 -5.73 -23.80
CA ASP A 117 5.32 -6.76 -24.83
C ASP A 117 4.13 -6.94 -25.80
N ALA A 118 2.95 -6.43 -25.44
CA ALA A 118 1.82 -6.38 -26.36
C ALA A 118 2.10 -5.34 -27.45
N PRO A 119 2.15 -5.72 -28.75
CA PRO A 119 2.48 -4.80 -29.82
C PRO A 119 1.49 -3.62 -29.79
N PRO A 120 1.96 -2.37 -29.92
CA PRO A 120 1.09 -1.21 -29.89
C PRO A 120 0.00 -1.43 -30.93
N LYS A 121 -1.26 -1.52 -30.50
CA LYS A 121 -2.42 -1.61 -31.40
C LYS A 121 -2.35 -0.39 -32.30
N ARG A 122 -1.77 -0.57 -33.50
CA ARG A 122 -1.71 0.45 -34.56
C ARG A 122 -3.14 0.88 -34.81
N ARG A 123 -3.49 2.06 -34.32
CA ARG A 123 -4.72 2.76 -34.72
C ARG A 123 -4.57 2.93 -36.23
N LYS A 124 -5.30 2.12 -36.99
CA LYS A 124 -5.37 2.22 -38.45
C LYS A 124 -6.03 3.54 -38.75
N SER A 125 -5.22 4.59 -38.92
CA SER A 125 -5.63 5.82 -39.58
C SER A 125 -6.11 5.43 -40.96
N LYS A 126 -7.43 5.46 -41.13
CA LYS A 126 -8.10 5.37 -42.41
C LYS A 126 -7.56 6.54 -43.25
N LYS A 127 -6.75 6.21 -44.25
CA LYS A 127 -6.35 7.13 -45.31
C LYS A 127 -7.62 7.38 -46.11
N ASP A 128 -8.22 8.56 -45.92
CA ASP A 128 -9.22 9.06 -46.85
C ASP A 128 -8.46 9.44 -48.12
N ASP A 129 -8.60 8.56 -49.12
CA ASP A 129 -8.14 8.75 -50.48
C ASP A 129 -9.22 9.59 -51.18
N ASP A 130 -9.06 10.90 -51.15
CA ASP A 130 -9.83 11.82 -52.00
C ASP A 130 -8.88 12.93 -52.50
N SER A 131 -8.13 12.59 -53.54
CA SER A 131 -7.56 13.58 -54.44
C SER A 131 -7.89 13.11 -55.85
N ALA A 132 -8.99 13.68 -56.32
CA ALA A 132 -9.57 13.51 -57.62
C ALA A 132 -8.55 13.58 -58.77
N LYS A 133 -8.82 12.74 -59.78
CA LYS A 133 -8.34 12.82 -61.16
C LYS A 133 -8.13 14.28 -61.61
N GLY A 134 -6.87 14.63 -61.86
CA GLY A 134 -6.53 15.68 -62.82
C GLY A 134 -6.42 15.04 -64.20
N ASP A 135 -7.54 15.00 -64.93
CA ASP A 135 -7.57 14.68 -66.35
C ASP A 135 -6.95 15.85 -67.14
N ASP A 136 -5.90 15.53 -67.91
CA ASP A 136 -5.69 15.88 -69.31
C ASP A 136 -5.47 17.35 -69.78
N ALA A 137 -4.59 17.44 -70.80
CA ALA A 137 -4.35 18.52 -71.75
C ALA A 137 -3.52 19.77 -71.34
N LEU A 138 -2.19 19.69 -71.53
CA LEU A 138 -1.47 20.78 -72.20
C LEU A 138 -0.66 20.20 -73.37
N LYS A 139 -1.07 20.58 -74.59
CA LYS A 139 -0.39 20.25 -75.85
C LYS A 139 0.92 21.03 -75.93
N ASP A 140 2.00 20.32 -76.23
CA ASP A 140 3.23 20.91 -76.77
C ASP A 140 2.90 21.61 -78.10
N GLY A 141 3.21 22.90 -78.16
CA GLY A 141 3.14 23.73 -79.36
C GLY A 141 4.55 24.08 -79.81
N ASP A 142 5.08 23.30 -80.75
CA ASP A 142 6.26 23.61 -81.57
C ASP A 142 5.78 24.26 -82.87
N ALA A 143 6.17 25.52 -83.11
CA ALA A 143 6.37 26.17 -84.42
C ALA A 143 6.95 27.58 -84.23
#